data_AF-A0A967M2P6-F1
#
_entry.id   AF-A0A967M2P6-F1
#
_cell.length_a   1.000
_cell.length_b   1.000
_cell.length_c   1.000
_cell.angle_alpha   90.00
_cell.angle_beta   90.00
_cell.angle_gamma   90.00
#
_symmetry.space_group_name_H-M   'P 1'
#
loop_
_entity.id
_entity.type
_entity.pdbx_description
1 polymer ?
#
loop_
_entity_poly.entity_id
_entity_poly.type
_entity_poly.pdbx_seq_one_letter_code
_entity_poly.pdbx_strand_id
1 'polypeptide(L)'
;MSKRPPSLIRTARSPEEPRRFSFDRPLHAATARMTAGISPAALIQAYTDWAQRLLMSPDKQIELAEKAARKWSRYLEYCPRACGDPHCRVCIEPLPQDRRFAGEAWQHWPFNGIYQGFLLTQQWWHNATTGVAGVSRHHEDVVSFAARQALDVVSPANFPLTNPEV
;
A
#
# COMPACT_ATOMS: atom_id res chain seq x y z
N MET A 1 -56.18 49.15 -43.28
CA MET A 1 -55.90 47.80 -42.75
C MET A 1 -54.75 47.19 -43.52
N SER A 2 -53.56 47.04 -42.90
CA SER A 2 -52.49 46.18 -43.40
C SER A 2 -51.51 45.91 -42.25
N LYS A 3 -51.54 44.71 -41.67
CA LYS A 3 -50.54 44.25 -40.69
C LYS A 3 -49.63 43.25 -41.41
N ARG A 4 -48.34 43.59 -41.53
CA ARG A 4 -47.28 42.65 -41.96
C ARG A 4 -46.93 41.71 -40.79
N PRO A 5 -46.63 40.42 -41.05
CA PRO A 5 -46.26 39.48 -39.99
C PRO A 5 -44.80 39.69 -39.54
N PRO A 6 -44.46 39.35 -38.29
CA PRO A 6 -43.08 39.41 -37.81
C PRO A 6 -42.24 38.25 -38.38
N SER A 7 -41.04 38.59 -38.85
CA SER A 7 -40.05 37.65 -39.39
C SER A 7 -39.50 36.72 -38.31
N LEU A 8 -39.66 35.41 -38.49
CA LEU A 8 -39.02 34.38 -37.67
C LEU A 8 -37.52 34.34 -38.02
N ILE A 9 -36.68 34.84 -37.12
CA ILE A 9 -35.24 34.58 -37.18
C ILE A 9 -35.05 33.10 -36.85
N ARG A 10 -34.83 32.29 -37.89
CA ARG A 10 -34.44 30.88 -37.74
C ARG A 10 -32.99 30.86 -37.26
N THR A 11 -32.77 30.72 -35.96
CA THR A 11 -31.44 30.40 -35.41
C THR A 11 -30.96 29.12 -36.07
N ALA A 12 -29.96 29.22 -36.94
CA ALA A 12 -29.32 28.06 -37.52
C ALA A 12 -28.75 27.23 -36.36
N ARG A 13 -29.26 26.01 -36.17
CA ARG A 13 -28.57 25.01 -35.36
C ARG A 13 -27.18 24.87 -35.96
N SER A 14 -26.14 25.15 -35.17
CA SER A 14 -24.77 24.78 -35.52
C SER A 14 -24.76 23.29 -35.87
N PRO A 15 -24.01 22.85 -36.89
CA PRO A 15 -23.97 21.43 -37.24
C PRO A 15 -23.52 20.66 -36.00
N GLU A 16 -24.36 19.72 -35.53
CA GLU A 16 -23.93 18.76 -34.51
C GLU A 16 -22.68 18.08 -35.04
N GLU A 17 -21.53 18.31 -34.39
CA GLU A 17 -20.34 17.54 -34.68
C GLU A 17 -20.70 16.06 -34.58
N PRO A 18 -20.36 15.23 -35.60
CA PRO A 18 -20.70 13.83 -35.58
C PRO A 18 -20.14 13.22 -34.29
N ARG A 19 -21.01 12.60 -33.48
CA ARG A 19 -20.64 11.91 -32.23
C ARG A 19 -19.50 10.94 -32.54
N ARG A 20 -18.26 11.35 -32.25
CA ARG A 20 -17.09 10.50 -32.42
C ARG A 20 -17.30 9.27 -31.53
N PHE A 21 -17.20 8.09 -32.12
CA PHE A 21 -17.10 6.85 -31.35
C PHE A 21 -15.89 6.98 -30.41
N SER A 22 -16.13 7.07 -29.11
CA SER A 22 -15.09 7.14 -28.07
C SER A 22 -14.97 5.78 -27.41
N PHE A 23 -13.78 5.18 -27.52
CA PHE A 23 -13.42 3.96 -26.81
C PHE A 23 -12.96 4.24 -25.37
N ASP A 24 -12.85 5.51 -24.98
CA ASP A 24 -12.33 5.91 -23.67
C ASP A 24 -13.25 5.44 -22.53
N ARG A 25 -14.56 5.55 -22.73
CA ARG A 25 -15.56 5.16 -21.72
C ARG A 25 -15.57 3.65 -21.46
N PRO A 26 -15.64 2.75 -22.48
CA PRO A 26 -15.53 1.31 -22.25
C PRO A 26 -14.15 0.90 -21.74
N LEU A 27 -13.07 1.56 -22.16
CA LEU A 27 -11.72 1.31 -21.63
C LEU A 27 -11.64 1.64 -20.14
N HIS A 28 -12.01 2.85 -19.71
CA HIS A 28 -12.02 3.24 -18.30
C HIS A 28 -12.95 2.36 -17.46
N ALA A 29 -14.10 1.94 -18.01
CA ALA A 29 -15.00 1.01 -17.33
C ALA A 29 -14.39 -0.39 -17.19
N ALA A 30 -13.67 -0.89 -18.20
CA ALA A 30 -12.95 -2.16 -18.14
C ALA A 30 -11.80 -2.08 -17.13
N THR A 31 -11.02 -0.99 -17.15
CA THR A 31 -9.95 -0.74 -16.20
C THR A 31 -10.48 -0.66 -14.76
N ALA A 32 -11.54 0.12 -14.51
CA ALA A 32 -12.15 0.24 -13.19
C ALA A 32 -12.72 -1.09 -12.68
N ARG A 33 -13.26 -1.94 -13.56
CA ARG A 33 -13.70 -3.29 -13.19
C ARG A 33 -12.53 -4.22 -12.87
N MET A 34 -11.47 -4.18 -13.66
CA MET A 34 -10.27 -4.99 -13.45
C MET A 34 -9.55 -4.65 -12.15
N THR A 35 -9.63 -3.40 -11.71
CA THR A 35 -8.94 -2.92 -10.50
C THR A 35 -9.87 -2.63 -9.33
N ALA A 36 -11.13 -3.06 -9.41
CA ALA A 36 -12.14 -2.78 -8.40
C ALA A 36 -12.25 -1.28 -8.02
N GLY A 37 -11.99 -0.38 -8.98
CA GLY A 37 -12.04 1.08 -8.81
C GLY A 37 -10.69 1.77 -8.58
N ILE A 38 -9.58 1.02 -8.49
CA ILE A 38 -8.24 1.60 -8.28
C ILE A 38 -7.59 1.89 -9.64
N SER A 39 -7.37 3.15 -10.02
CA SER A 39 -6.69 3.43 -11.29
C SER A 39 -5.25 2.86 -11.28
N PRO A 40 -4.87 1.93 -12.21
CA PRO A 40 -3.49 1.45 -12.31
C PRO A 40 -2.50 2.58 -12.55
N ALA A 41 -2.90 3.56 -13.36
CA ALA A 41 -2.10 4.74 -13.62
C ALA A 41 -1.86 5.54 -12.33
N ALA A 42 -2.89 5.71 -11.49
CA ALA A 42 -2.74 6.41 -10.22
C ALA A 42 -1.81 5.67 -9.24
N LEU A 43 -1.87 4.33 -9.19
CA LEU A 43 -0.94 3.51 -8.41
C LEU A 43 0.50 3.71 -8.87
N ILE A 44 0.73 3.63 -10.19
CA ILE A 44 2.06 3.82 -10.78
C ILE A 44 2.56 5.24 -10.48
N GLN A 45 1.71 6.26 -10.63
CA GLN A 45 2.05 7.65 -10.34
C GLN A 45 2.43 7.85 -8.88
N ALA A 46 1.62 7.34 -7.94
CA ALA A 46 1.91 7.42 -6.51
C ALA A 46 3.21 6.71 -6.15
N TYR A 47 3.43 5.51 -6.71
CA TYR A 47 4.66 4.75 -6.51
C TYR A 47 5.88 5.47 -7.06
N THR A 48 5.83 5.98 -8.29
CA THR A 48 6.96 6.69 -8.92
C THR A 48 7.29 7.98 -8.17
N ASP A 49 6.29 8.78 -7.77
CA ASP A 49 6.52 9.98 -6.95
C ASP A 49 7.18 9.61 -5.62
N TRP A 50 6.63 8.65 -4.88
CA TRP A 50 7.24 8.17 -3.63
C TRP A 50 8.69 7.69 -3.83
N ALA A 51 8.94 6.84 -4.82
CA ALA A 51 10.26 6.26 -5.07
C ALA A 51 11.29 7.34 -5.42
N GLN A 52 10.93 8.29 -6.29
CA GLN A 52 11.79 9.41 -6.65
C GLN A 52 12.10 10.31 -5.45
N ARG A 53 11.09 10.65 -4.64
CA ARG A 53 11.26 11.48 -3.45
C ARG A 53 12.12 10.80 -2.41
N LEU A 54 11.91 9.50 -2.17
CA LEU A 54 12.71 8.73 -1.25
C LEU A 54 14.18 8.64 -1.70
N LEU A 55 14.41 8.38 -2.99
CA LEU A 55 15.74 8.31 -3.58
C LEU A 55 16.49 9.66 -3.50
N MET A 56 15.77 10.76 -3.60
CA MET A 56 16.34 12.11 -3.50
C MET A 56 16.35 12.66 -2.06
N SER A 57 16.04 11.83 -1.05
CA SER A 57 16.00 12.21 0.37
C SER A 57 17.10 11.50 1.18
N PRO A 58 18.34 12.01 1.22
CA PRO A 58 19.45 11.36 1.92
C PRO A 58 19.19 11.20 3.43
N ASP A 59 18.61 12.22 4.08
CA ASP A 59 18.28 12.16 5.51
C ASP A 59 17.29 11.03 5.82
N LYS A 60 16.27 10.87 4.97
CA LYS A 60 15.29 9.78 5.10
C LYS A 60 15.95 8.42 4.89
N GLN A 61 16.89 8.31 3.95
CA GLN A 61 17.62 7.07 3.72
C GLN A 61 18.48 6.69 4.93
N ILE A 62 19.19 7.64 5.53
CA ILE A 62 19.96 7.43 6.76
C ILE A 62 19.03 7.00 7.91
N GLU A 63 17.92 7.70 8.12
CA GLU A 63 16.92 7.35 9.12
C GLU A 63 16.42 5.90 8.96
N LEU A 64 16.10 5.49 7.72
CA LEU A 64 15.65 4.13 7.42
C LEU A 64 16.75 3.08 7.61
N ALA A 65 17.98 3.39 7.24
CA ALA A 65 19.14 2.52 7.43
C ALA A 65 19.42 2.30 8.92
N GLU A 66 19.41 3.35 9.72
CA GLU A 66 19.57 3.25 11.17
C GLU A 66 18.41 2.46 11.82
N LYS A 67 17.17 2.74 11.40
CA LYS A 67 16.00 1.99 11.88
C LYS A 67 16.09 0.51 11.51
N ALA A 68 16.60 0.17 10.32
CA ALA A 68 16.84 -1.20 9.90
C ALA A 68 17.93 -1.86 10.75
N ALA A 69 19.09 -1.20 10.90
CA ALA A 69 20.21 -1.71 11.67
C ALA A 69 19.82 -2.01 13.12
N ARG A 70 19.13 -1.08 13.80
CA ARG A 70 18.63 -1.28 15.17
C ARG A 70 17.61 -2.41 15.29
N LYS A 71 16.78 -2.64 14.26
CA LYS A 71 15.80 -3.75 14.27
C LYS A 71 16.49 -5.09 14.04
N TRP A 72 17.41 -5.14 13.07
CA TRP A 72 18.14 -6.35 12.76
C TRP A 72 19.05 -6.78 13.91
N SER A 73 19.73 -5.86 14.58
CA SER A 73 20.53 -6.21 15.76
C SER A 73 19.67 -6.86 16.85
N ARG A 74 18.52 -6.24 17.19
CA ARG A 74 17.57 -6.78 18.17
C ARG A 74 17.02 -8.15 17.76
N TYR A 75 16.76 -8.36 16.48
CA TYR A 75 16.26 -9.63 15.97
C TYR A 75 17.32 -10.72 16.01
N LEU A 76 18.55 -10.42 15.58
CA LEU A 76 19.69 -11.35 15.64
C LEU A 76 20.05 -11.75 17.07
N GLU A 77 19.91 -10.84 18.03
CA GLU A 77 20.05 -11.13 19.46
C GLU A 77 18.87 -11.95 20.03
N TYR A 78 17.68 -11.80 19.45
CA TYR A 78 16.47 -12.49 19.90
C TYR A 78 16.44 -13.94 19.46
N CYS A 79 16.70 -14.25 18.19
CA CYS A 79 16.60 -15.61 17.65
C CYS A 79 17.29 -16.71 18.48
N PRO A 80 18.59 -16.59 18.86
CA PRO A 80 19.23 -17.63 19.66
C PRO A 80 18.64 -17.74 21.07
N ARG A 81 18.16 -16.63 21.65
CA ARG A 81 17.49 -16.64 22.96
C ARG A 81 16.11 -17.30 22.89
N ALA A 82 15.30 -16.93 21.91
CA ALA A 82 13.97 -17.49 21.69
C ALA A 82 13.99 -18.98 21.34
N CYS A 83 15.08 -19.46 20.73
CA CYS A 83 15.31 -20.88 20.49
C CYS A 83 15.59 -21.65 21.79
N GLY A 84 16.32 -21.05 22.74
CA GLY A 84 16.70 -21.70 24.01
C GLY A 84 15.76 -21.43 25.20
N ASP A 85 14.90 -20.41 25.11
CA ASP A 85 14.00 -19.97 26.17
C ASP A 85 12.59 -19.71 25.61
N PRO A 86 11.60 -20.57 25.92
CA PRO A 86 10.20 -20.39 25.52
C PRO A 86 9.54 -19.11 26.07
N HIS A 87 10.10 -18.51 27.13
CA HIS A 87 9.60 -17.29 27.74
C HIS A 87 10.43 -16.05 27.35
N CYS A 88 11.24 -16.15 26.29
CA CYS A 88 12.03 -15.05 25.79
C CYS A 88 11.13 -13.86 25.43
N ARG A 89 11.47 -12.66 25.92
CA ARG A 89 10.74 -11.44 25.60
C ARG A 89 10.83 -11.14 24.09
N VAL A 90 9.67 -10.91 23.49
CA VAL A 90 9.50 -10.54 22.07
C VAL A 90 10.29 -9.28 21.67
N CYS A 91 10.70 -9.18 20.40
CA CYS A 91 11.33 -7.98 19.84
C CYS A 91 10.32 -6.83 19.69
N ILE A 92 9.12 -7.15 19.24
CA ILE A 92 8.08 -6.18 18.91
C ILE A 92 6.73 -6.81 19.23
N GLU A 93 5.86 -6.01 19.85
CA GLU A 93 4.47 -6.40 20.04
C GLU A 93 3.69 -6.16 18.75
N PRO A 94 2.81 -7.09 18.36
CA PRO A 94 1.84 -6.83 17.29
C PRO A 94 1.00 -5.59 17.62
N LEU A 95 0.48 -4.94 16.57
CA LEU A 95 -0.53 -3.91 16.79
C LEU A 95 -1.76 -4.53 17.48
N PRO A 96 -2.50 -3.81 18.34
CA PRO A 96 -3.65 -4.38 19.07
C PRO A 96 -4.73 -5.01 18.18
N GLN A 97 -4.86 -4.53 16.95
CA GLN A 97 -5.77 -5.05 15.93
C GLN A 97 -5.23 -6.28 15.17
N ASP A 98 -3.92 -6.54 15.20
CA ASP A 98 -3.32 -7.68 14.52
C ASP A 98 -3.38 -8.94 15.41
N ARG A 99 -4.40 -9.76 15.17
CA ARG A 99 -4.66 -10.99 15.93
C ARG A 99 -4.02 -12.24 15.32
N ARG A 100 -3.33 -12.11 14.18
CA ARG A 100 -2.82 -13.25 13.41
C ARG A 100 -1.82 -14.13 14.17
N PHE A 101 -1.10 -13.55 15.13
CA PHE A 101 -0.02 -14.22 15.88
C PHE A 101 -0.34 -14.40 17.37
N ALA A 102 -1.63 -14.37 17.74
CA ALA A 102 -2.06 -14.36 19.14
C ALA A 102 -2.09 -15.74 19.79
N GLY A 103 -2.18 -16.83 19.00
CA GLY A 103 -2.23 -18.17 19.55
C GLY A 103 -0.93 -18.62 20.22
N GLU A 104 -1.05 -19.61 21.10
CA GLU A 104 0.07 -20.15 21.89
C GLU A 104 1.14 -20.79 20.98
N ALA A 105 0.73 -21.47 19.92
CA ALA A 105 1.64 -22.14 19.00
C ALA A 105 2.58 -21.15 18.29
N TRP A 106 2.14 -19.91 18.07
CA TRP A 106 2.97 -18.83 17.54
C TRP A 106 4.08 -18.41 18.50
N GLN A 107 3.93 -18.60 19.81
CA GLN A 107 4.91 -18.15 20.81
C GLN A 107 6.12 -19.07 20.94
N HIS A 108 6.10 -20.22 20.26
CA HIS A 108 7.15 -21.23 20.33
C HIS A 108 8.07 -21.19 19.11
N TRP A 109 9.32 -21.61 19.31
CA TRP A 109 10.28 -21.75 18.22
C TRP A 109 9.81 -22.83 17.22
N PRO A 110 9.97 -22.65 15.89
CA PRO A 110 10.59 -21.51 15.20
C PRO A 110 9.61 -20.38 14.84
N PHE A 111 8.31 -20.55 15.08
CA PHE A 111 7.26 -19.63 14.64
C PHE A 111 7.38 -18.26 15.29
N ASN A 112 7.83 -18.21 16.55
CA ASN A 112 8.11 -16.96 17.26
C ASN A 112 9.25 -16.14 16.64
N GLY A 113 10.22 -16.77 15.98
CA GLY A 113 11.23 -16.10 15.17
C GLY A 113 10.61 -15.55 13.90
N ILE A 114 9.89 -16.40 13.16
CA ILE A 114 9.30 -16.07 11.87
C ILE A 114 8.36 -14.86 11.96
N TYR A 115 7.40 -14.88 12.88
CA TYR A 115 6.43 -13.78 12.96
C TYR A 115 7.06 -12.49 13.50
N GLN A 116 8.04 -12.56 14.41
CA GLN A 116 8.76 -11.39 14.91
C GLN A 116 9.57 -10.70 13.79
N GLY A 117 10.24 -11.48 12.93
CA GLY A 117 10.95 -10.96 11.76
C GLY A 117 10.00 -10.30 10.76
N PHE A 118 8.83 -10.90 10.55
CA PHE A 118 7.77 -10.32 9.75
C PHE A 118 7.25 -8.98 10.31
N LEU A 119 6.94 -8.90 11.61
CA LEU A 119 6.46 -7.66 12.24
C LEU A 119 7.50 -6.52 12.18
N LEU A 120 8.79 -6.84 12.36
CA LEU A 120 9.87 -5.86 12.19
C LEU A 120 9.95 -5.36 10.74
N THR A 121 9.75 -6.25 9.77
CA THR A 121 9.69 -5.91 8.34
C THR A 121 8.48 -5.02 8.04
N GLN A 122 7.30 -5.34 8.56
CA GLN A 122 6.11 -4.49 8.43
C GLN A 122 6.34 -3.10 9.01
N GLN A 123 6.92 -3.00 10.21
CA GLN A 123 7.22 -1.72 10.83
C GLN A 123 8.25 -0.92 10.01
N TRP A 124 9.26 -1.57 9.42
CA TRP A 124 10.22 -0.89 8.56
C TRP A 124 9.56 -0.31 7.30
N TRP A 125 8.72 -1.09 6.62
CA TRP A 125 7.96 -0.63 5.45
C TRP A 125 6.99 0.51 5.78
N HIS A 126 6.36 0.49 6.95
CA HIS A 126 5.58 1.63 7.41
C HIS A 126 6.44 2.90 7.44
N ASN A 127 7.61 2.86 8.07
CA ASN A 127 8.53 4.01 8.10
C ASN A 127 9.02 4.44 6.70
N ALA A 128 9.22 3.50 5.79
CA ALA A 128 9.68 3.76 4.42
C ALA A 128 8.61 4.41 3.55
N THR A 129 7.34 4.15 3.87
CA THR A 129 6.19 4.65 3.10
C THR A 129 5.53 5.88 3.72
N THR A 130 5.93 6.31 4.92
CA THR A 130 5.34 7.48 5.61
C THR A 130 6.36 8.54 5.98
N GLY A 131 5.96 9.82 5.93
CA GLY A 131 6.81 10.95 6.29
C GLY A 131 8.00 11.08 5.35
N VAL A 132 7.79 10.88 4.05
CA VAL A 132 8.80 11.13 3.02
C VAL A 132 8.60 12.56 2.51
N ALA A 133 9.62 13.41 2.67
CA ALA A 133 9.51 14.82 2.32
C ALA A 133 9.16 15.03 0.84
N GLY A 134 8.16 15.88 0.57
CA GLY A 134 7.73 16.23 -0.77
C GLY A 134 6.79 15.24 -1.45
N VAL A 135 6.47 14.10 -0.82
CA VAL A 135 5.38 13.21 -1.26
C VAL A 135 4.05 13.81 -0.81
N SER A 136 3.04 13.80 -1.69
CA SER A 136 1.70 14.25 -1.31
C SER A 136 1.05 13.28 -0.32
N ARG A 137 0.19 13.77 0.60
CA ARG A 137 -0.53 12.88 1.54
C ARG A 137 -1.29 11.76 0.82
N HIS A 138 -1.94 12.07 -0.29
CA HIS A 138 -2.67 11.08 -1.07
C HIS A 138 -1.75 9.98 -1.62
N HIS A 139 -0.60 10.34 -2.20
CA HIS A 139 0.36 9.34 -2.69
C HIS A 139 0.98 8.53 -1.55
N GLU A 140 1.25 9.17 -0.42
CA GLU A 140 1.73 8.49 0.80
C GLU A 140 0.72 7.43 1.26
N ASP A 141 -0.56 7.80 1.38
CA ASP A 141 -1.64 6.89 1.77
C ASP A 141 -1.77 5.71 0.81
N VAL A 142 -1.70 5.98 -0.50
CA VAL A 142 -1.78 4.96 -1.56
C VAL A 142 -0.62 3.97 -1.45
N VAL A 143 0.62 4.46 -1.36
CA VAL A 143 1.81 3.59 -1.29
C VAL A 143 1.86 2.83 0.03
N SER A 144 1.52 3.48 1.16
CA SER A 144 1.47 2.83 2.46
C SER A 144 0.38 1.74 2.52
N PHE A 145 -0.78 1.98 1.91
CA PHE A 145 -1.80 0.96 1.75
C PHE A 145 -1.32 -0.20 0.87
N ALA A 146 -0.78 0.09 -0.32
CA ALA A 146 -0.29 -0.94 -1.24
C ALA A 146 0.81 -1.81 -0.60
N ALA A 147 1.75 -1.20 0.13
CA ALA A 147 2.79 -1.92 0.86
C ALA A 147 2.20 -2.84 1.94
N ARG A 148 1.20 -2.37 2.70
CA ARG A 148 0.48 -3.22 3.67
C ARG A 148 -0.20 -4.39 3.00
N GLN A 149 -0.91 -4.18 1.89
CA GLN A 149 -1.55 -5.27 1.14
C GLN A 149 -0.53 -6.29 0.63
N ALA A 150 0.59 -5.83 0.07
CA ALA A 150 1.66 -6.73 -0.39
C ALA A 150 2.26 -7.54 0.77
N LEU A 151 2.50 -6.91 1.92
CA LEU A 151 2.98 -7.57 3.13
C LEU A 151 1.96 -8.57 3.70
N ASP A 152 0.68 -8.23 3.65
CA ASP A 152 -0.38 -9.11 4.12
C ASP A 152 -0.48 -10.36 3.25
N VAL A 153 -0.25 -10.28 1.94
CA VAL A 153 -0.20 -11.45 1.04
C VAL A 153 0.96 -12.39 1.42
N VAL A 154 2.14 -11.86 1.72
CA VAL A 154 3.33 -12.65 2.08
C VAL A 154 3.43 -12.96 3.59
N SER A 155 2.37 -12.70 4.35
CA SER A 155 2.34 -12.99 5.77
C SER A 155 2.56 -14.49 6.05
N PRO A 156 3.37 -14.87 7.06
CA PRO A 156 3.59 -16.28 7.38
C PRO A 156 2.31 -17.02 7.80
N ALA A 157 1.28 -16.29 8.24
CA ALA A 157 -0.03 -16.87 8.56
C ALA A 157 -0.76 -17.43 7.33
N ASN A 158 -0.39 -17.01 6.10
CA ASN A 158 -1.06 -17.44 4.88
C ASN A 158 -0.53 -18.75 4.29
N PHE A 159 0.59 -19.27 4.80
CA PHE A 159 1.23 -20.47 4.23
C PHE A 159 1.23 -21.61 5.25
N PRO A 160 0.71 -22.81 4.89
CA PRO A 160 0.67 -23.95 5.81
C PRO A 160 2.03 -24.33 6.39
N LEU A 161 3.12 -24.16 5.63
CA LEU A 161 4.47 -24.49 6.11
C LEU A 161 4.97 -23.56 7.23
N THR A 162 4.45 -22.33 7.33
CA THR A 162 4.88 -21.32 8.30
C THR A 162 3.79 -20.93 9.30
N ASN A 163 2.63 -21.57 9.22
CA ASN A 163 1.51 -21.36 10.12
C ASN A 163 1.35 -22.58 11.04
N PRO A 164 1.58 -22.44 12.36
CA PRO A 164 1.48 -23.54 13.30
C PRO A 164 0.04 -23.93 13.69
N GLU A 165 -0.97 -23.19 13.23
CA GLU A 165 -2.38 -23.41 13.57
C GLU A 165 -3.18 -24.11 12.45
N VAL A 166 -2.51 -24.46 11.34
CA VAL A 166 -3.10 -25.09 10.15
C VAL A 166 -2.66 -26.55 10.03
#